data_AF-A0A9P9XM97-F1
#
_entry.id   AF-A0A9P9XM97-F1
#
_cell.length_a   1.000
_cell.length_b   1.000
_cell.length_c   1.000
_cell.angle_alpha   90.00
_cell.angle_beta   90.00
_cell.angle_gamma   90.00
#
_symmetry.space_group_name_H-M   'P 1'
#
loop_
_entity.id
_entity.type
_entity.pdbx_description
1 polymer ?
#
loop_
_entity_poly.entity_id
_entity_poly.type
_entity_poly.pdbx_seq_one_letter_code
_entity_poly.pdbx_strand_id
1 'polypeptide(L)'
;MVPKLPPFGALRLASPRDILRIGIVATAGFRYSPVFDWERPYHEKFPNDTILSYRHGFASALKSPDSIVLVAVDKFDPEESGKTKAIIPTDNGWEAPNAGDEVVVGVAYWKLEQGSKRIDEGQDDLDLYPELPACPDRDKHEEHYKVFGDRAEEAEHKQGVIAATMGKALFASMGYENLEDIKIEGDEVVPQGVTVSAMVFKPDEKPDESAEL
;
A
#
# COMPACT_ATOMS: atom_id res chain seq x y z
N MET A 1 4.91 -9.71 29.65
CA MET A 1 4.30 -8.46 29.15
C MET A 1 4.56 -8.40 27.67
N VAL A 2 3.51 -8.35 26.85
CA VAL A 2 3.65 -8.09 25.41
C VAL A 2 4.25 -6.69 25.25
N PRO A 3 5.32 -6.49 24.46
CA PRO A 3 5.84 -5.15 24.20
C PRO A 3 4.71 -4.28 23.64
N LYS A 4 4.47 -3.13 24.24
CA LYS A 4 3.53 -2.16 23.67
C LYS A 4 4.13 -1.62 22.37
N LEU A 5 3.32 -1.51 21.32
CA LEU A 5 3.75 -0.87 20.07
C LEU A 5 4.34 0.53 20.35
N PRO A 6 5.39 0.92 19.61
CA PRO A 6 5.95 2.26 19.73
C PRO A 6 4.91 3.31 19.31
N PRO A 7 5.01 4.55 19.79
CA PRO A 7 4.15 5.64 19.30
C PRO A 7 4.41 5.89 17.81
N PHE A 8 3.34 6.08 17.04
CA PHE A 8 3.40 6.32 15.58
C PHE A 8 3.35 7.80 15.19
N GLY A 9 3.52 8.71 16.15
CA GLY A 9 3.44 10.15 15.91
C GLY A 9 2.04 10.58 15.46
N ALA A 10 1.95 11.17 14.26
CA ALA A 10 0.69 11.60 13.65
C ALA A 10 -0.11 10.46 12.99
N LEU A 11 0.47 9.25 12.92
CA LEU A 11 -0.20 8.08 12.37
C LEU A 11 -0.90 7.28 13.48
N ARG A 12 -1.84 6.42 13.07
CA ARG A 12 -2.43 5.40 13.94
C ARG A 12 -2.54 4.07 13.20
N LEU A 13 -2.74 2.99 13.96
CA LEU A 13 -3.17 1.71 13.37
C LEU A 13 -4.48 1.92 12.60
N ALA A 14 -4.56 1.30 11.42
CA ALA A 14 -5.80 1.17 10.69
C ALA A 14 -6.76 0.24 11.42
N SER A 15 -8.05 0.51 11.31
CA SER A 15 -9.13 -0.32 11.84
C SER A 15 -10.04 -0.82 10.71
N PRO A 16 -10.85 -1.86 10.93
CA PRO A 16 -11.78 -2.37 9.93
C PRO A 16 -12.71 -1.30 9.33
N ARG A 17 -13.11 -0.29 10.12
CA ARG A 17 -13.91 0.88 9.66
C ARG A 17 -13.20 1.74 8.60
N ASP A 18 -11.87 1.69 8.53
CA ASP A 18 -11.09 2.48 7.59
C ASP A 18 -11.08 1.88 6.18
N ILE A 19 -11.38 0.57 6.04
CA ILE A 19 -11.20 -0.19 4.78
C ILE A 19 -11.91 0.48 3.60
N LEU A 20 -13.16 0.91 3.78
CA LEU A 20 -13.94 1.52 2.70
C LEU A 20 -13.26 2.79 2.17
N ARG A 21 -12.73 3.62 3.08
CA ARG A 21 -12.03 4.86 2.77
C ARG A 21 -10.61 4.62 2.25
N ILE A 22 -9.89 3.66 2.82
CA ILE A 22 -8.55 3.23 2.36
C ILE A 22 -8.58 2.88 0.87
N GLY A 23 -9.62 2.18 0.39
CA GLY A 23 -9.76 1.88 -1.04
C GLY A 23 -9.77 3.13 -1.93
N ILE A 24 -10.46 4.19 -1.50
CA ILE A 24 -10.52 5.47 -2.24
C ILE A 24 -9.16 6.17 -2.20
N VAL A 25 -8.56 6.28 -1.02
CA VAL A 25 -7.26 6.94 -0.82
C VAL A 25 -6.15 6.24 -1.58
N ALA A 26 -6.09 4.90 -1.52
CA ALA A 26 -5.12 4.09 -2.26
C ALA A 26 -5.30 4.29 -3.77
N THR A 27 -6.54 4.25 -4.27
CA THR A 27 -6.82 4.50 -5.69
C THR A 27 -6.36 5.90 -6.12
N ALA A 28 -6.68 6.92 -5.33
CA ALA A 28 -6.29 8.30 -5.60
C ALA A 28 -4.76 8.51 -5.56
N GLY A 29 -4.06 7.87 -4.63
CA GLY A 29 -2.61 7.97 -4.48
C GLY A 29 -1.84 7.20 -5.55
N PHE A 30 -2.17 5.92 -5.74
CA PHE A 30 -1.48 5.06 -6.70
C PHE A 30 -1.73 5.44 -8.15
N ARG A 31 -2.81 6.16 -8.48
CA ARG A 31 -3.10 6.61 -9.84
C ARG A 31 -1.93 7.36 -10.50
N TYR A 32 -1.09 8.03 -9.71
CA TYR A 32 0.07 8.78 -10.20
C TYR A 32 1.32 7.91 -10.44
N SER A 33 1.28 6.63 -10.06
CA SER A 33 2.35 5.69 -10.31
C SER A 33 2.30 5.20 -11.76
N PRO A 34 3.44 5.13 -12.47
CA PRO A 34 3.49 4.48 -13.78
C PRO A 34 3.13 2.97 -13.72
N VAL A 35 3.32 2.33 -12.57
CA VAL A 35 2.91 0.93 -12.34
C VAL A 35 1.39 0.80 -12.41
N PHE A 36 0.63 1.82 -12.00
CA PHE A 36 -0.82 1.76 -11.98
C PHE A 36 -1.40 1.60 -13.39
N ASP A 37 -0.97 2.45 -14.34
CA ASP A 37 -1.46 2.36 -15.72
C ASP A 37 -0.99 1.07 -16.41
N TRP A 38 0.17 0.53 -16.01
CA TRP A 38 0.70 -0.73 -16.54
C TRP A 38 -0.04 -1.96 -16.00
N GLU A 39 -0.26 -2.06 -14.69
CA GLU A 39 -1.00 -3.18 -14.10
C GLU A 39 -2.50 -3.10 -14.38
N ARG A 40 -3.06 -1.88 -14.48
CA ARG A 40 -4.51 -1.63 -14.54
C ARG A 40 -4.91 -0.87 -15.81
N PRO A 41 -4.66 -1.41 -17.02
CA PRO A 41 -4.98 -0.72 -18.26
C PRO A 41 -6.48 -0.49 -18.47
N TYR A 42 -7.34 -1.23 -17.76
CA TYR A 42 -8.80 -1.15 -17.92
C TYR A 42 -9.49 -0.40 -16.76
N HIS A 43 -8.73 0.30 -15.90
CA HIS A 43 -9.29 1.02 -14.74
C HIS A 43 -10.35 2.06 -15.11
N GLU A 44 -10.28 2.69 -16.28
CA GLU A 44 -11.30 3.66 -16.71
C GLU A 44 -12.64 2.97 -17.02
N LYS A 45 -12.59 1.73 -17.51
CA LYS A 45 -13.78 0.92 -17.84
C LYS A 45 -14.36 0.23 -16.61
N PHE A 46 -13.50 -0.14 -15.66
CA PHE A 46 -13.88 -0.87 -14.45
C PHE A 46 -13.35 -0.18 -13.17
N PRO A 47 -13.69 1.09 -12.92
CA PRO A 47 -13.09 1.86 -11.80
C PRO A 47 -13.47 1.32 -10.42
N ASN A 48 -14.64 0.68 -10.30
CA ASN A 48 -15.05 0.01 -9.07
C ASN A 48 -14.15 -1.18 -8.72
N ASP A 49 -13.61 -1.89 -9.71
CA ASP A 49 -12.71 -3.03 -9.49
C ASP A 49 -11.39 -2.57 -8.87
N THR A 50 -10.89 -1.38 -9.26
CA THR A 50 -9.69 -0.79 -8.66
C THR A 50 -9.86 -0.52 -7.17
N ILE A 51 -10.92 0.18 -6.78
CA ILE A 51 -11.22 0.49 -5.37
C ILE A 51 -11.41 -0.82 -4.59
N LEU A 52 -12.16 -1.76 -5.15
CA LEU A 52 -12.45 -3.04 -4.51
C LEU A 52 -11.19 -3.88 -4.33
N SER A 53 -10.29 -3.91 -5.32
CA SER A 53 -9.01 -4.59 -5.23
C SER A 53 -8.16 -4.04 -4.08
N TYR A 54 -8.09 -2.71 -3.90
CA TYR A 54 -7.38 -2.13 -2.76
C TYR A 54 -8.06 -2.46 -1.43
N ARG A 55 -9.40 -2.44 -1.36
CA ARG A 55 -10.14 -2.82 -0.14
C ARG A 55 -9.85 -4.26 0.26
N HIS A 56 -9.86 -5.20 -0.68
CA HIS A 56 -9.51 -6.60 -0.41
C HIS A 56 -8.06 -6.74 0.03
N GLY A 57 -7.12 -6.08 -0.65
CA GLY A 57 -5.70 -6.11 -0.29
C GLY A 57 -5.46 -5.63 1.14
N PHE A 58 -5.98 -4.45 1.49
CA PHE A 58 -5.84 -3.92 2.84
C PHE A 58 -6.65 -4.69 3.87
N ALA A 59 -7.86 -5.18 3.56
CA ALA A 59 -8.61 -6.04 4.48
C ALA A 59 -7.85 -7.33 4.80
N SER A 60 -7.15 -7.91 3.81
CA SER A 60 -6.26 -9.06 4.02
C SER A 60 -5.08 -8.70 4.91
N ALA A 61 -4.42 -7.57 4.64
CA ALA A 61 -3.30 -7.08 5.44
C ALA A 61 -3.71 -6.77 6.90
N LEU A 62 -4.86 -6.14 7.12
CA LEU A 62 -5.39 -5.87 8.47
C LEU A 62 -5.68 -7.18 9.24
N LYS A 63 -6.06 -8.26 8.56
CA LYS A 63 -6.29 -9.58 9.19
C LYS A 63 -5.01 -10.39 9.40
N SER A 64 -3.91 -9.99 8.76
CA SER A 64 -2.68 -10.76 8.80
C SER A 64 -1.86 -10.40 10.04
N PRO A 65 -1.52 -11.38 10.90
CA PRO A 65 -0.79 -11.12 12.14
C PRO A 65 0.65 -10.66 11.91
N ASP A 66 1.20 -10.93 10.72
CA ASP A 66 2.53 -10.49 10.29
C ASP A 66 2.52 -9.13 9.57
N SER A 67 1.41 -8.40 9.59
CA SER A 67 1.26 -7.14 8.88
C SER A 67 0.88 -6.00 9.81
N ILE A 68 1.44 -4.82 9.54
CA ILE A 68 1.08 -3.57 10.20
C ILE A 68 0.53 -2.63 9.13
N VAL A 69 -0.68 -2.12 9.36
CA VAL A 69 -1.29 -1.11 8.49
C VAL A 69 -1.46 0.18 9.30
N LEU A 70 -0.86 1.26 8.83
CA LEU A 70 -0.98 2.58 9.44
C LEU A 70 -1.74 3.52 8.51
N VAL A 71 -2.49 4.42 9.12
CA VAL A 71 -3.21 5.49 8.42
C VAL A 71 -2.83 6.86 8.96
N ALA A 72 -2.84 7.83 8.05
CA ALA A 72 -2.87 9.24 8.37
C ALA A 72 -4.31 9.73 8.31
N VAL A 73 -4.70 10.59 9.24
CA VAL A 73 -6.02 11.21 9.30
C VAL A 73 -5.93 12.73 9.15
N ASP A 74 -6.89 13.31 8.45
CA ASP A 74 -7.07 14.75 8.34
C ASP A 74 -8.55 15.08 8.13
N LYS A 75 -8.86 16.37 8.03
CA LYS A 75 -10.20 16.92 7.85
C LYS A 75 -10.71 16.62 6.45
N PHE A 76 -11.92 16.07 6.38
CA PHE A 76 -12.60 15.77 5.12
C PHE A 76 -12.89 17.05 4.36
N ASP A 77 -12.45 17.06 3.11
CA ASP A 77 -12.75 18.08 2.12
C ASP A 77 -13.73 17.51 1.09
N PRO A 78 -14.98 18.00 1.03
CA PRO A 78 -15.97 17.52 0.05
C PRO A 78 -15.52 17.61 -1.41
N GLU A 79 -14.57 18.49 -1.72
CA GLU A 79 -14.05 18.71 -3.08
C GLU A 79 -12.78 17.87 -3.37
N GLU A 80 -12.33 17.00 -2.46
CA GLU A 80 -11.11 16.22 -2.65
C GLU A 80 -11.15 15.32 -3.89
N SER A 81 -12.34 14.84 -4.27
CA SER A 81 -12.52 13.97 -5.44
C SER A 81 -12.18 14.69 -6.75
N GLY A 82 -12.38 16.01 -6.80
CA GLY A 82 -11.99 16.86 -7.93
C GLY A 82 -10.49 17.17 -7.99
N LYS A 83 -9.70 16.75 -6.99
CA LYS A 83 -8.26 17.03 -6.88
C LYS A 83 -7.38 15.85 -7.29
N THR A 84 -7.99 14.72 -7.68
CA THR A 84 -7.28 13.55 -8.18
C THR A 84 -7.59 13.27 -9.64
N LYS A 85 -6.64 12.66 -10.35
CA LYS A 85 -6.86 12.10 -11.70
C LYS A 85 -7.54 10.73 -11.66
N ALA A 86 -7.71 10.15 -10.48
CA ALA A 86 -8.34 8.84 -10.34
C ALA A 86 -9.85 8.94 -10.59
N ILE A 87 -10.41 7.94 -11.27
CA ILE A 87 -11.86 7.82 -11.42
C ILE A 87 -12.39 7.16 -10.16
N ILE A 88 -13.03 7.94 -9.29
CA ILE A 88 -13.66 7.47 -8.06
C ILE A 88 -15.19 7.47 -8.29
N PRO A 89 -15.83 6.31 -8.47
CA PRO A 89 -17.27 6.22 -8.65
C PRO A 89 -18.02 6.75 -7.43
N THR A 90 -19.16 7.42 -7.64
CA THR A 90 -19.99 7.94 -6.53
C THR A 90 -20.73 6.83 -5.77
N ASP A 91 -20.96 5.69 -6.42
CA ASP A 91 -21.63 4.51 -5.88
C ASP A 91 -20.64 3.50 -5.25
N ASN A 92 -19.49 3.98 -4.77
CA ASN A 92 -18.43 3.12 -4.23
C ASN A 92 -18.74 2.52 -2.84
N GLY A 93 -19.91 2.76 -2.26
CA GLY A 93 -20.34 2.21 -0.97
C GLY A 93 -19.72 2.83 0.28
N TRP A 94 -18.88 3.87 0.15
CA TRP A 94 -18.45 4.69 1.28
C TRP A 94 -19.35 5.91 1.42
N GLU A 95 -19.88 6.13 2.61
CA GLU A 95 -20.66 7.34 2.92
C GLU A 95 -19.71 8.45 3.36
N ALA A 96 -19.73 9.56 2.60
CA ALA A 96 -18.94 10.73 2.93
C ALA A 96 -19.44 11.38 4.23
N PRO A 97 -18.55 11.71 5.19
CA PRO A 97 -18.93 12.40 6.42
C PRO A 97 -19.12 13.90 6.16
N ASN A 98 -19.36 14.68 7.21
CA ASN A 98 -19.48 16.13 7.06
C ASN A 98 -18.11 16.76 6.78
N ALA A 99 -18.11 17.91 6.11
CA ALA A 99 -16.91 18.70 5.93
C ALA A 99 -16.25 18.99 7.29
N GLY A 100 -14.95 18.73 7.41
CA GLY A 100 -14.21 18.89 8.65
C GLY A 100 -14.23 17.69 9.61
N ASP A 101 -14.99 16.64 9.33
CA ASP A 101 -14.89 15.38 10.07
C ASP A 101 -13.55 14.70 9.75
N GLU A 102 -13.00 13.91 10.68
CA GLU A 102 -11.73 13.21 10.45
C GLU A 102 -11.93 12.00 9.56
N VAL A 103 -11.12 11.90 8.51
CA VAL A 103 -11.09 10.78 7.57
C VAL A 103 -9.66 10.33 7.33
N VAL A 104 -9.52 9.08 6.90
CA VAL A 104 -8.24 8.60 6.38
C VAL A 104 -7.88 9.37 5.10
N VAL A 105 -6.65 9.89 5.06
CA VAL A 105 -6.07 10.62 3.91
C VAL A 105 -4.77 10.02 3.40
N GLY A 106 -4.21 9.06 4.13
CA GLY A 106 -3.02 8.31 3.72
C GLY A 106 -3.03 6.92 4.34
N VAL A 107 -2.43 5.96 3.65
CA VAL A 107 -2.29 4.58 4.13
C VAL A 107 -0.91 4.05 3.75
N ALA A 108 -0.32 3.26 4.63
CA ALA A 108 0.88 2.49 4.36
C ALA A 108 0.78 1.15 5.09
N TYR A 109 1.36 0.10 4.51
CA TYR A 109 1.46 -1.19 5.17
C TYR A 109 2.87 -1.75 5.10
N TRP A 110 3.21 -2.56 6.08
CA TRP A 110 4.48 -3.28 6.18
C TRP A 110 4.19 -4.73 6.53
N LYS A 111 4.85 -5.63 5.81
CA LYS A 111 4.96 -7.03 6.20
C LYS A 111 6.17 -7.18 7.11
N LEU A 112 5.96 -7.83 8.25
CA LEU A 112 6.98 -8.09 9.25
C LEU A 112 7.84 -9.28 8.84
N GLU A 113 9.10 -9.24 9.25
CA GLU A 113 10.00 -10.37 9.05
C GLU A 113 9.54 -11.60 9.82
N GLN A 114 9.87 -12.77 9.27
CA GLN A 114 9.60 -14.04 9.93
C GLN A 114 10.23 -14.08 11.32
N GLY A 115 9.43 -14.43 12.33
CA GLY A 115 9.89 -14.49 13.72
C GLY A 115 10.02 -13.13 14.42
N SER A 116 9.55 -12.04 13.79
CA SER A 116 9.44 -10.73 14.43
C SER A 116 8.68 -10.86 15.76
N LYS A 117 9.23 -10.23 16.81
CA LYS A 117 8.59 -10.18 18.14
C LYS A 117 7.28 -9.38 18.16
N ARG A 118 6.96 -8.69 17.05
CA ARG A 118 5.79 -7.83 16.89
C ARG A 118 4.63 -8.48 16.13
N ILE A 119 4.79 -9.73 15.73
CA ILE A 119 3.67 -10.52 15.19
C ILE A 119 2.53 -10.48 16.22
N ASP A 120 1.30 -10.34 15.73
CA ASP A 120 0.05 -10.17 16.51
C ASP A 120 -0.12 -8.82 17.22
N GLU A 121 0.92 -7.98 17.41
CA GLU A 121 0.81 -6.72 18.18
C GLU A 121 -0.15 -5.67 17.56
N GLY A 122 -0.50 -5.82 16.27
CA GLY A 122 -1.40 -4.92 15.55
C GLY A 122 -2.87 -5.36 15.47
N GLN A 123 -3.23 -6.50 16.07
CA GLN A 123 -4.50 -7.20 15.85
C GLN A 123 -5.58 -6.95 16.93
N ASP A 124 -5.43 -5.92 17.76
CA ASP A 124 -6.29 -5.68 18.93
C ASP A 124 -7.70 -5.13 18.59
N ASP A 125 -8.03 -4.92 17.32
CA ASP A 125 -9.32 -4.35 16.92
C ASP A 125 -10.39 -5.42 16.74
N LEU A 126 -11.44 -5.34 17.58
CA LEU A 126 -12.59 -6.24 17.57
C LEU A 126 -13.75 -5.73 16.70
N ASP A 127 -13.58 -4.60 16.00
CA ASP A 127 -14.58 -4.07 15.08
C ASP A 127 -14.92 -5.07 13.96
N LEU A 128 -16.16 -4.99 13.48
CA LEU A 128 -16.62 -5.81 12.37
C LEU A 128 -16.03 -5.32 11.05
N TYR A 129 -15.48 -6.25 10.28
CA TYR A 129 -15.05 -5.97 8.91
C TYR A 129 -16.26 -5.69 8.03
N PRO A 130 -16.18 -4.69 7.13
CA PRO A 130 -17.23 -4.46 6.15
C PRO A 130 -17.34 -5.67 5.22
N GLU A 131 -18.57 -6.02 4.83
CA GLU A 131 -18.79 -7.00 3.78
C GLU A 131 -18.35 -6.42 2.44
N LEU A 132 -17.36 -7.07 1.82
CA LEU A 132 -16.86 -6.66 0.51
C LEU A 132 -17.44 -7.59 -0.57
N PRO A 133 -18.00 -7.05 -1.67
CA PRO A 133 -18.39 -7.88 -2.81
C PRO A 133 -17.16 -8.57 -3.42
N ALA A 134 -17.39 -9.64 -4.19
CA ALA A 134 -16.32 -10.31 -4.91
C ALA A 134 -15.60 -9.32 -5.85
N CYS A 135 -14.26 -9.35 -5.87
CA CYS A 135 -13.46 -8.54 -6.76
C CYS A 135 -13.16 -9.33 -8.04
N PRO A 136 -13.75 -8.99 -9.19
CA PRO A 136 -13.51 -9.72 -10.43
C PRO A 136 -12.22 -9.27 -11.13
N ASP A 137 -11.54 -8.23 -10.62
CA ASP A 137 -10.22 -7.77 -11.08
C ASP A 137 -10.16 -7.47 -12.59
N ARG A 138 -11.27 -7.02 -13.19
CA ARG A 138 -11.36 -6.77 -14.65
C ARG A 138 -10.59 -5.53 -15.08
N ASP A 139 -10.22 -4.67 -14.13
CA ASP A 139 -9.38 -3.50 -14.38
C ASP A 139 -7.91 -3.88 -14.65
N LYS A 140 -7.48 -5.06 -14.18
CA LYS A 140 -6.09 -5.53 -14.25
C LYS A 140 -5.77 -6.27 -15.54
N HIS A 141 -4.48 -6.24 -15.90
CA HIS A 141 -3.89 -7.19 -16.83
C HIS A 141 -3.24 -8.33 -16.03
N GLU A 142 -3.71 -9.57 -16.21
CA GLU A 142 -3.35 -10.72 -15.37
C GLU A 142 -1.83 -10.99 -15.36
N GLU A 143 -1.21 -10.96 -16.54
CA GLU A 143 0.23 -11.20 -16.67
C GLU A 143 1.06 -10.08 -16.03
N HIS A 144 0.64 -8.82 -16.19
CA HIS A 144 1.34 -7.68 -15.59
C HIS A 144 1.31 -7.75 -14.06
N TYR A 145 0.13 -8.02 -13.52
CA TYR A 145 -0.07 -8.17 -12.08
C TYR A 145 0.77 -9.32 -11.51
N LYS A 146 0.86 -10.44 -12.23
CA LYS A 146 1.71 -11.57 -11.83
C LYS A 146 3.20 -11.19 -11.84
N VAL A 147 3.68 -10.59 -12.93
CA VAL A 147 5.09 -10.20 -13.06
C VAL A 147 5.49 -9.21 -11.97
N PHE A 148 4.65 -8.22 -11.66
CA PHE A 148 4.94 -7.29 -10.56
C PHE A 148 4.87 -7.97 -9.19
N GLY A 149 3.88 -8.84 -8.96
CA GLY A 149 3.75 -9.62 -7.74
C GLY A 149 4.98 -10.48 -7.44
N ASP A 150 5.48 -11.21 -8.43
CA ASP A 150 6.68 -12.05 -8.31
C ASP A 150 7.92 -11.21 -7.92
N ARG A 151 8.03 -9.98 -8.44
CA ARG A 151 9.12 -9.04 -8.09
C ARG A 151 8.96 -8.45 -6.69
N ALA A 152 7.73 -8.13 -6.29
CA ALA A 152 7.46 -7.66 -4.95
C ALA A 152 7.81 -8.72 -3.90
N GLU A 153 7.44 -9.97 -4.13
CA GLU A 153 7.78 -11.10 -3.26
C GLU A 153 9.30 -11.31 -3.15
N GLU A 154 10.04 -11.21 -4.26
CA GLU A 154 11.51 -11.29 -4.25
C GLU A 154 12.15 -10.19 -3.37
N ALA A 155 11.58 -8.99 -3.38
CA ALA A 155 12.04 -7.88 -2.55
C ALA A 155 11.67 -8.03 -1.07
N GLU A 156 10.50 -8.60 -0.76
CA GLU A 156 10.04 -8.84 0.62
C GLU A 156 11.05 -9.68 1.44
N HIS A 157 11.72 -10.64 0.80
CA HIS A 157 12.73 -11.49 1.45
C HIS A 157 13.98 -10.74 1.96
N LYS A 158 14.17 -9.47 1.59
CA LYS A 158 15.39 -8.70 1.89
C LYS A 158 15.13 -7.42 2.70
N GLN A 159 14.01 -7.29 3.44
CA GLN A 159 13.56 -5.98 3.97
C GLN A 159 13.48 -4.92 2.86
N GLY A 160 12.95 -5.31 1.70
CA GLY A 160 12.98 -4.50 0.49
C GLY A 160 11.64 -3.85 0.13
N VAL A 161 11.71 -2.95 -0.84
CA VAL A 161 10.56 -2.31 -1.50
C VAL A 161 10.77 -2.34 -3.01
N ILE A 162 9.67 -2.47 -3.76
CA ILE A 162 9.65 -2.17 -5.20
C ILE A 162 9.06 -0.78 -5.38
N ALA A 163 9.86 0.13 -5.94
CA ALA A 163 9.52 1.54 -6.01
C ALA A 163 9.48 2.04 -7.45
N ALA A 164 8.38 2.70 -7.85
CA ALA A 164 8.37 3.53 -9.05
C ALA A 164 9.27 4.77 -8.86
N THR A 165 9.54 5.54 -9.92
CA THR A 165 10.49 6.67 -9.92
C THR A 165 10.34 7.63 -8.74
N MET A 166 9.12 8.05 -8.40
CA MET A 166 8.88 8.93 -7.24
C MET A 166 9.14 8.22 -5.90
N GLY A 167 8.72 6.96 -5.79
CA GLY A 167 8.99 6.13 -4.62
C GLY A 167 10.49 5.91 -4.42
N LYS A 168 11.27 5.74 -5.49
CA LYS A 168 12.72 5.55 -5.42
C LYS A 168 13.40 6.71 -4.71
N ALA A 169 13.05 7.94 -5.09
CA ALA A 169 13.60 9.14 -4.47
C ALA A 169 13.22 9.24 -2.98
N LEU A 170 11.97 8.89 -2.63
CA LEU A 170 11.51 8.86 -1.26
C LEU A 170 12.30 7.85 -0.42
N PHE A 171 12.38 6.59 -0.85
CA PHE A 171 13.08 5.55 -0.10
C PHE A 171 14.58 5.81 0.00
N ALA A 172 15.21 6.34 -1.06
CA ALA A 172 16.61 6.77 -0.99
C ALA A 172 16.83 7.84 0.09
N SER A 173 15.91 8.81 0.25
CA SER A 173 15.99 9.81 1.31
C SER A 173 15.85 9.23 2.73
N MET A 174 15.30 8.02 2.84
CA MET A 174 15.15 7.26 4.08
C MET A 174 16.29 6.28 4.34
N GLY A 175 17.35 6.31 3.51
CA GLY A 175 18.52 5.44 3.65
C GLY A 175 18.39 4.07 2.98
N TYR A 176 17.38 3.87 2.13
CA TYR A 176 17.32 2.66 1.30
C TYR A 176 18.36 2.75 0.18
N GLU A 177 19.04 1.64 -0.08
CA GLU A 177 19.97 1.49 -1.19
C GLU A 177 19.25 0.89 -2.40
N ASN A 178 19.59 1.40 -3.59
CA ASN A 178 19.12 0.80 -4.84
C ASN A 178 19.89 -0.50 -5.10
N LEU A 179 19.18 -1.62 -5.25
CA LEU A 179 19.76 -2.88 -5.66
C LEU A 179 19.80 -3.00 -7.18
N GLU A 180 18.66 -2.76 -7.82
CA GLU A 180 18.48 -2.95 -9.25
C GLU A 180 17.36 -2.07 -9.79
N ASP A 181 17.57 -1.49 -10.97
CA ASP A 181 16.50 -0.89 -11.76
C ASP A 181 15.98 -1.94 -12.75
N ILE A 182 14.73 -2.35 -12.55
CA ILE A 182 14.06 -3.38 -13.34
C ILE A 182 13.23 -2.68 -14.40
N LYS A 183 13.62 -2.89 -15.66
CA LYS A 183 12.82 -2.48 -16.82
C LYS A 183 11.96 -3.66 -17.27
N ILE A 184 10.65 -3.47 -17.21
CA ILE A 184 9.67 -4.42 -17.75
C ILE A 184 9.23 -3.84 -19.10
N GLU A 185 9.49 -4.59 -20.17
CA GLU A 185 9.10 -4.16 -21.52
C GLU A 185 7.58 -4.11 -21.66
N GLY A 186 7.11 -3.23 -22.54
CA GLY A 186 5.69 -3.12 -22.86
C GLY A 186 5.21 -4.23 -23.77
N ASP A 187 3.89 -4.34 -23.87
CA ASP A 187 3.19 -5.31 -24.71
C ASP A 187 2.14 -4.62 -25.60
N GLU A 188 1.26 -5.39 -26.24
CA GLU A 188 0.22 -4.82 -27.10
C GLU A 188 -0.83 -3.99 -26.32
N VAL A 189 -0.96 -4.23 -25.02
CA VAL A 189 -1.93 -3.55 -24.14
C VAL A 189 -1.33 -2.26 -23.58
N VAL A 190 -0.07 -2.30 -23.16
CA VAL A 190 0.69 -1.20 -22.57
C VAL A 190 2.09 -1.12 -23.21
N PRO A 191 2.24 -0.55 -24.42
CA PRO A 191 3.48 -0.61 -25.20
C PRO A 191 4.70 0.06 -24.57
N GLN A 192 4.48 0.99 -23.64
CA GLN A 192 5.56 1.72 -22.97
C GLN A 192 6.28 0.90 -21.89
N GLY A 193 5.67 -0.18 -21.39
CA GLY A 193 6.18 -0.94 -20.26
C GLY A 193 6.25 -0.12 -18.96
N VAL A 194 7.09 -0.54 -18.02
CA VAL A 194 7.31 0.19 -16.76
C VAL A 194 8.74 0.00 -16.25
N THR A 195 9.23 0.97 -15.49
CA THR A 195 10.50 0.86 -14.76
C THR A 195 10.24 1.01 -13.27
N VAL A 196 10.77 0.06 -12.50
CA VAL A 196 10.70 0.04 -11.04
C VAL A 196 12.09 -0.23 -10.48
N SER A 197 12.32 0.14 -9.23
CA SER A 197 13.58 -0.07 -8.53
C SER A 197 13.36 -1.01 -7.35
N ALA A 198 14.12 -2.10 -7.29
CA ALA A 198 14.23 -2.91 -6.09
C ALA A 198 15.19 -2.21 -5.14
N MET A 199 14.72 -1.86 -3.95
CA MET A 199 15.51 -1.15 -2.95
C MET A 199 15.49 -1.89 -1.63
N VAL A 200 16.57 -1.80 -0.86
CA VAL A 200 16.71 -2.46 0.45
C VAL A 200 17.07 -1.45 1.52
N PHE A 201 16.50 -1.62 2.70
CA PHE A 201 16.99 -0.92 3.88
C PHE A 201 18.13 -1.73 4.51
N LYS A 202 19.31 -1.12 4.62
CA LYS A 202 20.41 -1.66 5.42
C LYS A 202 20.51 -0.81 6.69
N PRO A 203 20.03 -1.28 7.85
CA PRO A 203 20.34 -0.59 9.09
C PRO A 203 21.87 -0.57 9.23
N ASP A 204 22.44 0.57 9.64
CA ASP A 204 23.87 0.68 9.96
C ASP A 204 24.28 -0.55 10.77
N GLU A 205 25.27 -1.31 10.28
CA GLU A 205 25.86 -2.39 11.07
C GLU A 205 26.27 -1.77 12.40
N LYS A 206 25.59 -2.15 13.48
CA LYS A 206 26.07 -1.81 14.82
C LYS A 206 27.51 -2.32 14.89
N PRO A 207 28.48 -1.49 15.31
CA PRO A 207 29.82 -1.99 15.54
C PRO A 207 29.73 -3.20 16.45
N ASP A 208 30.41 -4.26 16.05
CA ASP A 208 30.46 -5.53 16.76
C ASP A 208 30.95 -5.28 18.20
N GLU A 209 30.02 -5.28 19.16
CA GLU A 209 30.32 -5.15 20.59
C GLU A 209 31.01 -6.42 21.15
N SER A 210 31.35 -7.41 20.32
CA SER A 210 32.11 -8.60 20.76
C SER A 210 33.65 -8.41 20.79
N ALA A 211 34.16 -7.20 20.54
CA ALA A 211 35.60 -6.91 20.62
C ALA A 211 36.11 -6.42 22.00
N GLU A 212 35.28 -6.44 23.05
CA GLU A 212 35.74 -6.22 24.42
C GLU A 212 35.23 -7.31 25.36
N LEU A 213 35.96 -8.42 25.46
CA LEU A 213 36.12 -9.23 26.69
C LEU A 213 37.40 -10.08 26.61
#